data_AF-A0A920DLT4-F1
#
_entry.id   AF-A0A920DLT4-F1
#
_cell.length_a   1.000
_cell.length_b   1.000
_cell.length_c   1.000
_cell.angle_alpha   90.00
_cell.angle_beta   90.00
_cell.angle_gamma   90.00
#
_symmetry.space_group_name_H-M   'P 1'
#
loop_
_entity.id
_entity.type
_entity.pdbx_description
1 polymer ?
#
loop_
_entity_poly.entity_id
_entity_poly.type
_entity_poly.pdbx_seq_one_letter_code
_entity_poly.pdbx_strand_id
1 'polypeptide(L)' 'MVLADSCFNLTHDSFDHDLYDVIEEAQNEGIEYFFTPSSSKLDIEKYFMQLRKFLICMSV' A
#
# COMPACT_ATOMS: atom_id res chain seq x y z
N MET A 1 -8.05 -14.71 10.87
CA MET A 1 -8.69 -14.45 9.57
C MET A 1 -7.88 -13.35 8.94
N VAL A 2 -7.32 -13.55 7.73
CA VAL A 2 -6.46 -12.55 7.10
C VAL A 2 -7.34 -11.49 6.45
N LEU A 3 -7.14 -10.22 6.80
CA LEU A 3 -7.81 -9.08 6.17
C LEU A 3 -6.83 -8.37 5.23
N ALA A 4 -7.30 -8.08 4.02
CA ALA A 4 -6.51 -7.39 3.01
C ALA A 4 -7.35 -6.37 2.26
N ASP A 5 -6.79 -5.18 2.03
CA ASP A 5 -7.42 -4.15 1.19
C ASP A 5 -7.05 -4.39 -0.28
N SER A 6 -8.03 -4.68 -1.13
CA SER A 6 -7.78 -5.02 -2.54
C SER A 6 -7.72 -3.82 -3.50
N CYS A 7 -7.96 -2.59 -3.04
CA CYS A 7 -8.15 -1.42 -3.92
C CYS A 7 -7.41 -0.16 -3.43
N PHE A 8 -6.36 -0.31 -2.63
CA PHE A 8 -5.64 0.81 -2.06
C PHE A 8 -4.70 1.43 -3.09
N ASN A 9 -5.08 2.59 -3.64
CA ASN A 9 -4.33 3.26 -4.70
C ASN A 9 -3.20 4.14 -4.13
N LEU A 10 -2.17 3.47 -3.61
CA LEU A 10 -1.04 4.03 -2.87
C LEU A 10 -0.25 5.09 -3.66
N THR A 11 -0.28 5.00 -4.99
CA THR A 11 0.47 5.89 -5.88
C THR A 11 -0.21 7.23 -6.08
N HIS A 12 -1.41 7.45 -5.55
CA HIS A 12 -2.13 8.71 -5.67
C HIS A 12 -1.48 9.79 -4.80
N ASP A 13 -1.28 10.98 -5.37
CA ASP A 13 -0.60 12.13 -4.75
C ASP A 13 -1.21 12.54 -3.39
N SER A 14 -2.47 12.18 -3.12
CA SER A 14 -3.12 12.41 -1.82
C SER A 14 -2.37 11.80 -0.64
N PHE A 15 -1.58 10.74 -0.86
CA PHE A 15 -0.86 10.03 0.19
C PHE A 15 0.59 10.51 0.39
N ASP A 16 1.08 11.48 -0.38
CA ASP A 16 2.49 11.91 -0.31
C ASP A 16 2.92 12.46 1.07
N HIS A 17 1.96 12.81 1.94
CA HIS A 17 2.23 13.41 3.25
C HIS A 17 1.81 12.58 4.46
N ASP A 18 0.89 11.63 4.31
CA ASP A 18 0.25 10.90 5.42
C ASP A 18 0.20 9.37 5.20
N LEU A 19 0.88 8.84 4.18
CA LEU A 19 0.81 7.43 3.84
C LEU A 19 1.12 6.49 5.01
N TYR A 20 2.10 6.87 5.85
CA TYR A 20 2.47 6.07 7.01
C TYR A 20 1.36 6.03 8.06
N ASP A 21 0.70 7.16 8.30
CA ASP A 21 -0.38 7.28 9.28
C ASP A 21 -1.57 6.43 8.84
N VAL A 22 -1.94 6.50 7.55
CA VAL A 22 -3.02 5.68 6.97
C VAL A 22 -2.74 4.18 7.11
N ILE A 23 -1.49 3.76 6.88
CA ILE A 23 -1.11 2.34 6.99
C ILE A 23 -1.11 1.90 8.46
N GLU A 24 -0.63 2.74 9.38
CA GLU A 24 -0.63 2.46 10.82
C GLU A 24 -2.07 2.33 11.36
N GLU A 25 -2.97 3.22 10.98
CA GLU A 25 -4.39 3.15 11.34
C GLU A 25 -5.04 1.86 10.82
N ALA A 26 -4.83 1.52 9.55
CA ALA A 26 -5.35 0.30 8.95
C ALA A 26 -4.82 -0.97 9.64
N GLN A 27 -3.56 -0.97 10.08
CA GLN A 27 -2.98 -2.06 10.86
C GLN A 27 -3.61 -2.19 12.25
N ASN A 28 -3.90 -1.07 12.91
CA ASN A 28 -4.60 -1.07 14.20
C ASN A 28 -6.03 -1.65 14.08
N GLU A 29 -6.65 -1.54 12.91
CA GLU A 29 -7.93 -2.17 12.55
C GLU A 29 -7.79 -3.63 12.08
N GLY A 30 -6.57 -4.18 12.05
CA GLY A 30 -6.30 -5.58 11.73
C GLY A 30 -6.09 -5.89 10.23
N ILE A 31 -5.87 -4.88 9.40
CA ILE A 31 -5.49 -5.07 7.99
C ILE A 31 -4.01 -5.42 7.92
N GLU A 32 -3.71 -6.65 7.48
CA GLU A 32 -2.34 -7.17 7.43
C GLU A 32 -1.69 -7.00 6.06
N TYR A 33 -2.49 -6.83 5.00
CA TYR A 33 -1.99 -6.74 3.62
C TYR A 33 -2.73 -5.67 2.80
N PHE A 34 -2.02 -5.01 1.91
CA PHE A 34 -2.56 -4.02 0.98
C PHE A 34 -2.22 -4.43 -0.44
N PHE A 35 -3.21 -4.41 -1.33
CA PHE A 35 -3.02 -4.53 -2.76
C PHE A 35 -3.12 -3.15 -3.38
N THR A 36 -2.05 -2.74 -4.08
CA THR A 36 -2.06 -1.51 -4.86
C THR A 36 -1.92 -1.83 -6.34
N PRO A 37 -2.75 -1.22 -7.20
CA PRO A 37 -2.41 -1.14 -8.61
C PRO A 37 -1.14 -0.31 -8.76
N SER A 38 -0.26 -0.69 -9.68
CA SER A 38 0.88 0.14 -10.06
C SER A 38 0.94 0.31 -11.57
N SER A 39 1.03 1.57 -12.02
CA SER A 39 1.16 1.94 -13.42
C SER A 39 2.60 1.86 -13.94
N SER A 40 3.60 1.83 -13.05
CA SER A 40 5.00 1.75 -13.46
C SER A 40 5.86 0.96 -12.48
N LYS A 41 7.00 0.44 -12.99
CA LYS A 41 7.99 -0.24 -12.16
C LYS A 41 8.67 0.70 -11.15
N LEU A 42 8.80 1.98 -11.51
CA LEU A 42 9.37 3.01 -10.63
C LEU A 42 8.49 3.25 -9.40
N ASP A 43 7.17 3.26 -9.59
CA ASP A 43 6.23 3.40 -8.48
C ASP A 43 6.30 2.20 -7.53
N ILE A 44 6.44 0.98 -8.09
CA ILE A 44 6.68 -0.23 -7.29
C ILE A 44 7.95 -0.05 -6.46
N GLU A 45 9.07 0.35 -7.07
CA GLU A 45 10.35 0.47 -6.36
C GLU A 45 10.34 1.56 -5.28
N LYS A 46 9.63 2.69 -5.52
CA LYS A 46 9.45 3.78 -4.53
C LYS A 46 8.82 3.25 -3.23
N TYR A 47 7.76 2.46 -3.35
CA TYR A 47 6.97 2.02 -2.21
C TYR A 47 7.34 0.64 -1.67
N PHE A 48 7.94 -0.24 -2.49
CA PHE A 48 8.35 -1.58 -2.08
C PHE A 48 9.42 -1.55 -0.99
N MET A 49 10.32 -0.56 -1.01
CA MET A 49 11.30 -0.36 0.05
C MET A 49 10.66 0.12 1.36
N GLN A 50 9.58 0.89 1.28
CA GLN A 50 8.88 1.47 2.43
C GLN A 50 7.93 0.46 3.09
N LEU A 51 7.30 -0.42 2.30
CA LEU A 51 6.16 -1.25 2.73
C LEU A 51 6.38 -2.75 2.55
N ARG A 52 7.65 -3.16 2.45
CA ARG A 52 8.16 -4.47 2.03
C ARG A 52 7.54 -5.72 2.68
N LYS A 53 6.83 -5.58 3.79
CA LYS A 53 6.18 -6.70 4.50
C LYS A 53 4.68 -6.84 4.21
N PHE A 54 4.02 -5.80 3.69
CA PHE A 54 2.56 -5.69 3.71
C PHE A 54 1.96 -5.35 2.33
N LEU A 55 2.78 -4.87 1.39
CA LEU A 55 2.31 -4.45 0.07
C LEU A 55 2.42 -5.58 -0.96
N ILE A 56 1.31 -5.88 -1.64
CA ILE A 56 1.23 -6.77 -2.80
C ILE A 56 0.91 -5.90 -4.02
N CYS A 57 1.94 -5.57 -4.80
CA CYS A 57 1.74 -4.82 -6.04
C CYS A 57 1.18 -5.73 -7.13
N MET A 58 0.08 -5.30 -7.76
CA MET A 58 -0.44 -5.94 -8.97
C MET A 58 -0.16 -5.04 -10.17
N SER A 59 0.47 -5.58 -11.21
CA SER A 59 0.54 -4.90 -12.50
C SER A 59 -0.84 -4.94 -13.14
N VAL A 60 -1.39 -3.78 -13.49
CA VAL A 60 -2.64 -3.65 -14.23
C VAL A 60 -2.37 -3.58 -15.73
#